data_AF-A0A966CZZ7-F1
#
_entry.id   AF-A0A966CZZ7-F1
#
_cell.length_a   1.000
_cell.length_b   1.000
_cell.length_c   1.000
_cell.angle_alpha   90.00
_cell.angle_beta   90.00
_cell.angle_gamma   90.00
#
_symmetry.space_group_name_H-M   'P 1'
#
loop_
_entity.id
_entity.type
_entity.pdbx_description
1 polymer ?
#
loop_
_entity_poly.entity_id
_entity_poly.type
_entity_poly.pdbx_seq_one_letter_code
_entity_poly.pdbx_strand_id
1 'polypeptide(L)'
;APGGYGNAIYISHPDGNTTIYGHMLDFPDNIATWVRENQYKKESFDVVLLPDSLMFPVKKGDFIGRAGNTGSSGGPHLHFEMRDTKSGQTLNPIITAGYDILDELPPEFREISFYSIRNLEVAPERKLIASFKSNSSKTLQVPDSFYVAVAGIDRQNNTGAKLAVFQYNYYLDDTLVFSFTPDRIAPGMGRYINSIVEYPRKYKDNLSLVKSWVEPGCGIKSNIDSKNEGVFVIKDDLEHVVKVELIDEHGNRSYRKFIVVRSNVQPGLTTDSTSIVMPWYLPNRHQGENAKVFLPAGVLYSSIRFDAGWIEVDGTNFYKVHEESTPVHTPFLLALKADNHIDSTLRAKMLLVRLGKNGNRIPAGGEYLNGWVESRVSSFGSYSISLDTIPPVIVPAFYERQNLSGRNYLRFAVYDDLSGISDYQVRIDGKWVLTSYDPKFKRLQTELKQDVLDKGKTHELVIFVKDNKGNVNTLKRSFLW
;
A
#
# COMPACT_ATOMS: atom_id res chain seq x y z
N ALA A 1 -7.28 -7.43 14.31
CA ALA A 1 -7.62 -6.09 13.78
C ALA A 1 -8.63 -6.17 12.63
N PRO A 2 -9.44 -5.12 12.38
CA PRO A 2 -10.30 -5.00 11.19
C PRO A 2 -9.54 -4.97 9.85
N GLY A 3 -8.29 -4.49 9.86
CA GLY A 3 -7.41 -4.40 8.69
C GLY A 3 -6.08 -5.16 8.87
N GLY A 4 -5.13 -4.94 7.96
CA GLY A 4 -3.81 -5.56 8.02
C GLY A 4 -3.89 -7.09 7.95
N TYR A 5 -3.17 -7.80 8.81
CA TYR A 5 -3.22 -9.27 8.89
C TYR A 5 -4.56 -9.81 9.41
N GLY A 6 -5.49 -8.99 9.90
CA GLY A 6 -6.75 -9.50 10.44
C GLY A 6 -6.56 -10.21 11.78
N ASN A 7 -7.02 -11.45 11.87
CA ASN A 7 -6.63 -12.37 12.94
C ASN A 7 -5.26 -12.95 12.61
N ALA A 8 -4.32 -12.82 13.54
CA ALA A 8 -2.97 -13.30 13.34
C ALA A 8 -2.34 -13.85 14.62
N ILE A 9 -1.51 -14.88 14.46
CA ILE A 9 -0.69 -15.45 15.53
C ILE A 9 0.79 -15.26 15.19
N TYR A 10 1.56 -14.86 16.18
CA TYR A 10 3.01 -14.69 16.14
C TYR A 10 3.60 -15.71 17.10
N ILE A 11 4.48 -16.57 16.61
CA ILE A 11 5.11 -17.64 17.41
C ILE A 11 6.61 -17.40 17.39
N SER A 12 7.20 -17.15 18.55
CA SER A 12 8.66 -17.06 18.71
C SER A 12 9.21 -18.46 18.99
N HIS A 13 10.29 -18.81 18.30
CA HIS A 13 10.91 -20.13 18.35
C HIS A 13 12.23 -20.09 19.12
N PRO A 14 12.67 -21.21 19.73
CA PRO A 14 13.93 -21.26 20.47
C PRO A 14 15.18 -20.99 19.63
N ASP A 15 15.08 -21.08 18.29
CA ASP A 15 16.17 -20.84 17.35
C ASP A 15 16.39 -19.34 17.02
N GLY A 16 15.60 -18.45 17.63
CA GLY A 16 15.68 -17.01 17.40
C GLY A 16 14.87 -16.51 16.20
N ASN A 17 13.99 -17.35 15.64
CA ASN A 17 13.05 -16.97 14.59
C ASN A 17 11.63 -16.77 15.11
N THR A 18 10.85 -15.95 14.42
CA THR A 18 9.42 -15.77 14.63
C THR A 18 8.66 -16.13 13.37
N THR A 19 7.66 -17.00 13.48
CA THR A 19 6.69 -17.27 12.41
C THR A 19 5.41 -16.48 12.62
N ILE A 20 4.85 -15.94 11.53
CA ILE A 20 3.61 -15.17 11.54
C ILE A 20 2.59 -15.87 10.66
N TYR A 21 1.38 -16.04 11.20
CA TYR A 21 0.23 -16.63 10.51
C TYR A 21 -0.86 -15.57 10.46
N GLY A 22 -1.13 -15.02 9.27
CA GLY A 22 -2.09 -13.94 9.05
C GLY A 22 -3.33 -14.38 8.28
N HIS A 23 -4.32 -13.50 8.25
CA HIS A 23 -5.63 -13.67 7.60
C HIS A 23 -6.45 -14.84 8.14
N MET A 24 -6.16 -15.28 9.36
CA MET A 24 -6.77 -16.47 9.96
C MET A 24 -8.29 -16.31 10.11
N LEU A 25 -9.02 -17.41 10.00
CA LEU A 25 -10.46 -17.44 10.27
C LEU A 25 -10.70 -17.37 11.78
N ASP A 26 -9.96 -18.17 12.54
CA ASP A 26 -10.09 -18.32 13.99
C ASP A 26 -8.80 -18.80 14.66
N PHE A 27 -8.85 -18.88 15.98
CA PHE A 27 -7.81 -19.40 16.85
C PHE A 27 -8.28 -20.71 17.50
N PRO A 28 -7.35 -21.52 18.07
CA PRO A 28 -7.71 -22.61 18.98
C PRO A 28 -8.52 -22.10 20.17
N ASP A 29 -9.40 -22.93 20.73
CA ASP A 29 -10.43 -22.51 21.72
C ASP A 29 -9.86 -21.80 22.96
N ASN A 30 -8.71 -22.25 23.45
CA ASN A 30 -8.04 -21.63 24.60
C ASN A 30 -7.56 -20.19 24.28
N ILE A 31 -6.96 -19.98 23.10
CA ILE A 31 -6.51 -18.67 22.62
C ILE A 31 -7.74 -17.80 22.29
N ALA A 32 -8.74 -18.35 21.61
CA ALA A 32 -9.96 -17.63 21.24
C ALA A 32 -10.71 -17.09 22.47
N THR A 33 -10.83 -17.90 23.52
CA THR A 33 -11.41 -17.50 24.80
C THR A 33 -10.63 -16.35 25.43
N TRP A 34 -9.31 -16.48 25.54
CA TRP A 34 -8.44 -15.45 26.12
C TRP A 34 -8.48 -14.13 25.33
N VAL A 35 -8.44 -14.20 23.99
CA VAL A 35 -8.58 -13.02 23.13
C VAL A 35 -9.93 -12.35 23.36
N ARG A 36 -11.03 -13.12 23.36
CA ARG A 36 -12.39 -12.60 23.59
C ARG A 36 -12.49 -11.90 24.94
N GLU A 37 -12.01 -12.50 26.02
CA GLU A 37 -12.01 -11.87 27.35
C GLU A 37 -11.27 -10.52 27.35
N ASN A 38 -10.11 -10.45 26.70
CA ASN A 38 -9.35 -9.21 26.59
C ASN A 38 -10.06 -8.16 25.72
N GLN A 39 -10.74 -8.58 24.66
CA GLN A 39 -11.55 -7.69 23.83
C GLN A 39 -12.73 -7.10 24.63
N TYR A 40 -13.42 -7.91 25.44
CA TYR A 40 -14.48 -7.42 26.32
C TYR A 40 -13.96 -6.53 27.45
N LYS A 41 -12.81 -6.84 28.06
CA LYS A 41 -12.17 -5.96 29.06
C LYS A 41 -11.81 -4.59 28.49
N LYS A 42 -11.47 -4.51 27.20
CA LYS A 42 -11.11 -3.27 26.49
C LYS A 42 -12.28 -2.64 25.74
N GLU A 43 -13.44 -3.28 25.70
CA GLU A 43 -14.56 -2.95 24.79
C GLU A 43 -14.11 -2.65 23.34
N SER A 44 -13.15 -3.43 22.82
CA SER A 44 -12.57 -3.22 21.50
C SER A 44 -12.41 -4.54 20.76
N PHE A 45 -12.80 -4.56 19.47
CA PHE A 45 -12.45 -5.66 18.57
C PHE A 45 -10.97 -5.62 18.20
N ASP A 46 -10.40 -4.43 18.03
CA ASP A 46 -8.99 -4.28 17.67
C ASP A 46 -8.13 -4.33 18.93
N VAL A 47 -7.35 -5.40 19.04
CA VAL A 47 -6.45 -5.64 20.16
C VAL A 47 -5.14 -6.22 19.65
N VAL A 48 -4.04 -5.74 20.23
CA VAL A 48 -2.74 -6.39 20.20
C VAL A 48 -2.50 -6.95 21.60
N LEU A 49 -2.27 -8.26 21.67
CA LEU A 49 -2.11 -8.99 22.93
C LEU A 49 -0.78 -9.74 22.90
N LEU A 50 0.02 -9.56 23.95
CA LEU A 50 1.31 -10.19 24.13
C LEU A 50 1.21 -11.08 25.38
N PRO A 51 0.88 -12.37 25.22
CA PRO A 51 0.82 -13.28 26.36
C PRO A 51 2.23 -13.55 26.90
N ASP A 52 2.32 -14.00 28.15
CA ASP A 52 3.56 -14.57 28.67
C ASP A 52 4.01 -15.75 27.78
N SER A 53 5.31 -15.89 27.59
CA SER A 53 5.92 -16.87 26.66
C SER A 53 5.53 -18.33 26.93
N LEU A 54 5.13 -18.65 28.16
CA LEU A 54 4.71 -19.99 28.58
C LEU A 54 3.19 -20.17 28.69
N MET A 55 2.40 -19.13 28.38
CA MET A 55 0.93 -19.20 28.51
C MET A 55 0.30 -20.09 27.43
N PHE A 56 0.84 -20.07 26.22
CA PHE A 56 0.37 -20.87 25.08
C PHE A 56 1.55 -21.59 24.41
N PRO A 57 2.16 -22.59 25.06
CA PRO A 57 3.23 -23.36 24.45
C PRO A 57 2.68 -24.17 23.28
N VAL A 58 3.43 -24.20 22.18
CA VAL A 58 3.09 -24.98 20.98
C VAL A 58 4.26 -25.87 20.58
N LYS A 59 3.96 -26.98 19.92
CA LYS A 59 4.91 -27.91 19.32
C LYS A 59 4.69 -27.98 17.81
N LYS A 60 5.71 -28.42 17.08
CA LYS A 60 5.61 -28.66 15.65
C LYS A 60 4.48 -29.66 15.37
N GLY A 61 3.55 -29.28 14.49
CA GLY A 61 2.38 -30.08 14.14
C GLY A 61 1.11 -29.74 14.93
N ASP A 62 1.20 -28.91 15.97
CA ASP A 62 0.02 -28.48 16.72
C ASP A 62 -0.90 -27.63 15.84
N PHE A 63 -2.21 -27.81 16.06
CA PHE A 63 -3.21 -26.97 15.44
C PHE A 63 -3.21 -25.58 16.08
N ILE A 64 -2.94 -24.55 15.27
CA ILE A 64 -2.89 -23.15 15.70
C ILE A 64 -4.01 -22.30 15.10
N GLY A 65 -4.99 -22.89 14.42
CA GLY A 65 -6.14 -22.21 13.83
C GLY A 65 -6.34 -22.49 12.34
N ARG A 66 -7.39 -21.91 11.76
CA ARG A 66 -7.75 -22.11 10.34
C ARG A 66 -7.37 -20.90 9.49
N ALA A 67 -6.92 -21.15 8.26
CA ALA A 67 -6.76 -20.09 7.27
C ALA A 67 -8.12 -19.45 6.94
N GLY A 68 -8.11 -18.16 6.57
CA GLY A 68 -9.34 -17.39 6.39
C GLY A 68 -9.17 -16.24 5.43
N ASN A 69 -9.98 -15.19 5.64
CA ASN A 69 -10.00 -13.99 4.80
C ASN A 69 -10.16 -12.70 5.65
N THR A 70 -9.70 -12.74 6.90
CA THR A 70 -9.81 -11.60 7.82
C THR A 70 -8.78 -10.52 7.50
N GLY A 71 -9.09 -9.27 7.87
CA GLY A 71 -8.23 -8.11 7.59
C GLY A 71 -8.16 -7.76 6.10
N SER A 72 -7.05 -7.17 5.68
CA SER A 72 -6.80 -6.66 4.33
C SER A 72 -6.37 -7.77 3.35
N SER A 73 -7.13 -8.86 3.31
CA SER A 73 -6.93 -9.97 2.37
C SER A 73 -7.84 -9.88 1.14
N GLY A 74 -7.29 -10.20 -0.04
CA GLY A 74 -8.00 -10.24 -1.32
C GLY A 74 -8.83 -11.51 -1.56
N GLY A 75 -8.66 -12.54 -0.73
CA GLY A 75 -9.38 -13.81 -0.86
C GLY A 75 -8.92 -14.83 0.20
N PRO A 76 -9.63 -15.96 0.39
CA PRO A 76 -9.25 -16.94 1.39
C PRO A 76 -7.85 -17.54 1.14
N HIS A 77 -6.91 -17.28 2.03
CA HIS A 77 -5.55 -17.85 2.00
C HIS A 77 -4.89 -17.73 3.38
N LEU A 78 -3.75 -18.41 3.56
CA LEU A 78 -2.87 -18.19 4.70
C LEU A 78 -1.75 -17.24 4.28
N HIS A 79 -1.60 -16.11 4.99
CA HIS A 79 -0.38 -15.31 4.90
C HIS A 79 0.64 -15.87 5.88
N PHE A 80 1.83 -16.22 5.40
CA PHE A 80 2.89 -16.79 6.22
C PHE A 80 4.18 -16.00 6.08
N GLU A 81 4.82 -15.70 7.20
CA GLU A 81 6.15 -15.08 7.21
C GLU A 81 7.06 -15.76 8.21
N MET A 82 8.35 -15.70 7.92
CA MET A 82 9.41 -15.91 8.89
C MET A 82 10.18 -14.62 9.09
N ARG A 83 10.56 -14.34 10.34
CA ARG A 83 11.36 -13.17 10.70
C ARG A 83 12.42 -13.56 11.71
N ASP A 84 13.55 -12.88 11.68
CA ASP A 84 14.50 -12.91 12.79
C ASP A 84 13.83 -12.23 14.01
N THR A 85 13.76 -12.92 15.15
CA THR A 85 13.01 -12.43 16.33
C THR A 85 13.59 -11.13 16.88
N LYS A 86 14.92 -10.96 16.82
CA LYS A 86 15.61 -9.82 17.43
C LYS A 86 15.45 -8.54 16.62
N SER A 87 15.63 -8.63 15.30
CA SER A 87 15.61 -7.49 14.37
C SER A 87 14.25 -7.27 13.71
N GLY A 88 13.40 -8.30 13.65
CA GLY A 88 12.17 -8.31 12.88
C GLY A 88 12.39 -8.39 11.36
N GLN A 89 13.63 -8.58 10.89
CA GLN A 89 13.94 -8.69 9.46
C GLN A 89 13.21 -9.90 8.85
N THR A 90 12.59 -9.72 7.68
CA THR A 90 11.93 -10.83 6.98
C THR A 90 12.98 -11.81 6.46
N LEU A 91 12.67 -13.09 6.58
CA LEU A 91 13.51 -14.19 6.11
C LEU A 91 12.78 -14.93 5.00
N ASN A 92 13.53 -15.44 4.00
CA ASN A 92 12.97 -16.34 3.01
C ASN A 92 12.59 -17.66 3.69
N PRO A 93 11.30 -18.04 3.74
CA PRO A 93 10.88 -19.25 4.44
C PRO A 93 11.30 -20.55 3.75
N ILE A 94 11.48 -20.56 2.43
CA ILE A 94 11.96 -21.74 1.67
C ILE A 94 13.37 -22.08 2.15
N ILE A 95 14.25 -21.08 2.17
CA ILE A 95 15.65 -21.24 2.60
C ILE A 95 15.72 -21.51 4.12
N THR A 96 14.99 -20.73 4.93
CA THR A 96 15.14 -20.74 6.38
C THR A 96 14.52 -21.99 7.02
N ALA A 97 13.37 -22.44 6.53
CA ALA A 97 12.73 -23.66 7.03
C ALA A 97 13.20 -24.93 6.30
N GLY A 98 13.97 -24.78 5.21
CA GLY A 98 14.47 -25.90 4.40
C GLY A 98 13.37 -26.65 3.67
N TYR A 99 12.41 -25.92 3.06
CA TYR A 99 11.41 -26.56 2.22
C TYR A 99 12.03 -26.99 0.89
N ASP A 100 11.84 -28.26 0.53
CA ASP A 100 12.22 -28.78 -0.77
C ASP A 100 11.03 -28.61 -1.74
N ILE A 101 11.18 -27.68 -2.67
CA ILE A 101 10.17 -27.31 -3.64
C ILE A 101 10.77 -27.53 -5.03
N LEU A 102 10.11 -28.35 -5.84
CA LEU A 102 10.51 -28.53 -7.23
C LEU A 102 10.28 -27.24 -8.01
N ASP A 103 11.34 -26.72 -8.64
CA ASP A 103 11.27 -25.59 -9.53
C ASP A 103 12.36 -25.65 -10.62
N GLU A 104 11.93 -25.85 -11.86
CA GLU A 104 12.78 -25.93 -13.05
C GLU A 104 12.39 -24.87 -14.09
N LEU A 105 11.49 -23.95 -13.74
CA LEU A 105 10.93 -22.99 -14.69
C LEU A 105 11.69 -21.65 -14.57
N PRO A 106 12.39 -21.20 -15.62
CA PRO A 106 13.07 -19.92 -15.54
C PRO A 106 12.08 -18.74 -15.54
N PRO A 107 12.44 -17.59 -14.94
CA PRO A 107 11.62 -16.39 -14.98
C PRO A 107 11.22 -15.95 -16.40
N GLU A 108 10.02 -15.40 -16.55
CA GLU A 108 9.47 -14.88 -17.80
C GLU A 108 9.64 -13.35 -17.89
N PHE A 109 10.24 -12.88 -18.99
CA PHE A 109 10.24 -11.46 -19.35
C PHE A 109 8.88 -11.03 -19.92
N ARG A 110 8.23 -10.08 -19.26
CA ARG A 110 6.98 -9.45 -19.72
C ARG A 110 7.24 -8.24 -20.60
N GLU A 111 8.19 -7.41 -20.20
CA GLU A 111 8.53 -6.18 -20.91
C GLU A 111 9.94 -5.68 -20.51
N ILE A 112 10.71 -5.18 -21.48
CA ILE A 112 11.95 -4.43 -21.25
C ILE A 112 11.80 -3.06 -21.91
N SER A 113 12.04 -2.01 -21.15
CA SER A 113 11.90 -0.62 -21.59
C SER A 113 13.21 0.14 -21.36
N PHE A 114 13.58 0.95 -22.35
CA PHE A 114 14.78 1.79 -22.34
C PHE A 114 14.37 3.24 -22.17
N TYR A 115 15.06 3.96 -21.30
CA TYR A 115 14.74 5.35 -20.98
C TYR A 115 15.99 6.21 -21.06
N SER A 116 15.90 7.34 -21.75
CA SER A 116 16.94 8.37 -21.64
C SER A 116 16.87 9.03 -20.27
N ILE A 117 18.03 9.47 -19.78
CA ILE A 117 18.11 10.20 -18.51
C ILE A 117 19.21 11.27 -18.56
N ARG A 118 18.92 12.44 -17.98
CA ARG A 118 19.90 13.52 -17.80
C ARG A 118 19.59 14.34 -16.55
N ASN A 119 20.46 15.30 -16.23
CA ASN A 119 20.30 16.23 -15.10
C ASN A 119 20.12 15.53 -13.75
N LEU A 120 20.83 14.41 -13.55
CA LEU A 120 20.69 13.50 -12.40
C LEU A 120 20.82 14.21 -11.04
N GLU A 121 21.71 15.21 -10.95
CA GLU A 121 22.02 15.91 -9.70
C GLU A 121 21.00 17.00 -9.34
N VAL A 122 20.33 17.60 -10.34
CA VAL A 122 19.45 18.76 -10.14
C VAL A 122 17.99 18.33 -10.12
N ALA A 123 17.52 17.76 -11.23
CA ALA A 123 16.16 17.27 -11.41
C ALA A 123 16.17 16.29 -12.61
N PRO A 124 16.20 14.96 -12.35
CA PRO A 124 16.31 13.97 -13.41
C PRO A 124 15.18 14.09 -14.44
N GLU A 125 15.57 14.28 -15.70
CA GLU A 125 14.64 14.30 -16.83
C GLU A 125 14.71 12.95 -17.55
N ARG A 126 13.55 12.31 -17.71
CA ARG A 126 13.44 10.93 -18.20
C ARG A 126 12.46 10.85 -19.37
N LYS A 127 12.80 10.07 -20.40
CA LYS A 127 11.89 9.81 -21.53
C LYS A 127 12.01 8.38 -22.01
N LEU A 128 10.87 7.73 -22.26
CA LEU A 128 10.84 6.40 -22.88
C LEU A 128 11.41 6.48 -24.30
N ILE A 129 12.42 5.66 -24.57
CA ILE A 129 13.03 5.48 -25.90
C ILE A 129 12.28 4.39 -26.65
N ALA A 130 12.21 3.19 -26.07
CA ALA A 130 11.58 2.03 -26.67
C ALA A 130 11.14 1.04 -25.59
N SER A 131 10.18 0.18 -25.92
CA SER A 131 9.65 -0.87 -25.05
C SER A 131 9.39 -2.14 -25.85
N PHE A 132 9.75 -3.29 -25.28
CA PHE A 132 9.78 -4.58 -25.97
C PHE A 132 9.15 -5.68 -25.12
N LYS A 133 8.09 -6.31 -25.64
CA LYS A 133 7.47 -7.51 -25.02
C LYS A 133 8.14 -8.81 -25.47
N SER A 134 8.75 -8.82 -26.65
CA SER A 134 9.54 -9.92 -27.21
C SER A 134 10.96 -9.45 -27.54
N ASN A 135 11.85 -10.38 -27.90
CA ASN A 135 13.18 -10.01 -28.42
C ASN A 135 13.05 -9.13 -29.67
N SER A 136 14.02 -8.23 -29.85
CA SER A 136 14.18 -7.40 -31.05
C SER A 136 15.58 -7.60 -31.60
N SER A 137 15.68 -7.88 -32.91
CA SER A 137 16.96 -7.91 -33.63
C SER A 137 17.40 -6.53 -34.14
N LYS A 138 16.57 -5.49 -33.95
CA LYS A 138 16.90 -4.12 -34.38
C LYS A 138 17.88 -3.47 -33.41
N THR A 139 18.95 -2.89 -33.94
CA THR A 139 19.84 -1.99 -33.22
C THR A 139 19.05 -0.78 -32.71
N LEU A 140 19.11 -0.53 -31.40
CA LEU A 140 18.40 0.54 -30.74
C LEU A 140 19.29 1.78 -30.61
N GLN A 141 18.78 2.92 -31.06
CA GLN A 141 19.43 4.20 -30.90
C GLN A 141 19.17 4.74 -29.49
N VAL A 142 20.24 4.99 -28.72
CA VAL A 142 20.18 5.49 -27.34
C VAL A 142 21.04 6.75 -27.19
N PRO A 143 20.79 7.63 -26.21
CA PRO A 143 21.74 8.68 -25.85
C PRO A 143 23.01 8.11 -25.22
N ASP A 144 23.97 8.98 -24.90
CA ASP A 144 25.16 8.64 -24.12
C ASP A 144 24.83 8.06 -22.74
N SER A 145 23.76 8.54 -22.10
CA SER A 145 23.28 8.10 -20.79
C SER A 145 21.82 7.64 -20.79
N PHE A 146 21.58 6.38 -20.40
CA PHE A 146 20.24 5.80 -20.34
C PHE A 146 20.13 4.78 -19.19
N TYR A 147 18.92 4.37 -18.86
CA TYR A 147 18.67 3.25 -17.95
C TYR A 147 17.63 2.29 -18.53
N VAL A 148 17.60 1.08 -17.97
CA VAL A 148 16.74 -0.01 -18.45
C VAL A 148 15.80 -0.42 -17.33
N ALA A 149 14.53 -0.68 -17.66
CA ALA A 149 13.55 -1.20 -16.72
C ALA A 149 12.90 -2.48 -17.25
N VAL A 150 12.73 -3.48 -16.40
CA VAL A 150 12.19 -4.81 -16.77
C VAL A 150 11.01 -5.20 -15.90
N ALA A 151 9.91 -5.60 -16.52
CA ALA A 151 8.88 -6.40 -15.88
C ALA A 151 9.20 -7.88 -16.10
N GLY A 152 9.50 -8.59 -15.02
CA GLY A 152 9.66 -10.03 -14.98
C GLY A 152 8.59 -10.64 -14.08
N ILE A 153 8.17 -11.87 -14.38
CA ILE A 153 7.43 -12.70 -13.45
C ILE A 153 8.14 -14.02 -13.31
N ASP A 154 8.14 -14.56 -12.12
CA ASP A 154 8.64 -15.89 -11.87
C ASP A 154 7.50 -16.92 -11.81
N ARG A 155 7.83 -18.18 -12.11
CA ARG A 155 6.90 -19.32 -12.17
C ARG A 155 7.54 -20.50 -11.48
N GLN A 156 6.71 -21.30 -10.84
CA GLN A 156 7.17 -22.49 -10.13
C GLN A 156 6.33 -23.69 -10.56
N ASN A 157 6.92 -24.87 -10.61
CA ASN A 157 6.19 -26.10 -10.94
C ASN A 157 5.01 -26.32 -9.98
N ASN A 158 3.97 -27.00 -10.48
CA ASN A 158 2.79 -27.41 -9.71
C ASN A 158 1.97 -26.25 -9.08
N THR A 159 2.16 -25.01 -9.53
CA THR A 159 1.36 -23.86 -9.12
C THR A 159 1.00 -22.94 -10.29
N GLY A 160 -0.19 -22.34 -10.22
CA GLY A 160 -0.62 -21.29 -11.16
C GLY A 160 -0.19 -19.87 -10.75
N ALA A 161 0.51 -19.74 -9.62
CA ALA A 161 0.91 -18.45 -9.07
C ALA A 161 1.85 -17.67 -10.00
N LYS A 162 1.89 -16.35 -9.80
CA LYS A 162 2.91 -15.46 -10.35
C LYS A 162 3.78 -15.02 -9.19
N LEU A 163 5.06 -15.35 -9.24
CA LEU A 163 6.01 -15.05 -8.19
C LEU A 163 6.85 -13.82 -8.57
N ALA A 164 7.47 -13.20 -7.57
CA ALA A 164 8.46 -12.16 -7.80
C ALA A 164 9.77 -12.82 -8.26
N VAL A 165 10.51 -12.16 -9.14
CA VAL A 165 11.84 -12.62 -9.53
C VAL A 165 12.81 -12.37 -8.37
N PHE A 166 13.67 -13.35 -8.08
CA PHE A 166 14.61 -13.31 -6.97
C PHE A 166 15.81 -12.39 -7.23
N GLN A 167 16.34 -12.36 -8.45
CA GLN A 167 17.46 -11.47 -8.77
C GLN A 167 17.36 -10.92 -10.19
N TYR A 168 17.70 -9.64 -10.33
CA TYR A 168 17.72 -8.90 -11.60
C TYR A 168 19.14 -8.41 -11.87
N ASN A 169 19.77 -8.84 -12.96
CA ASN A 169 21.11 -8.40 -13.35
C ASN A 169 21.09 -7.71 -14.72
N TYR A 170 21.85 -6.62 -14.85
CA TYR A 170 21.89 -5.75 -16.02
C TYR A 170 23.33 -5.49 -16.39
N TYR A 171 23.69 -5.74 -17.65
CA TYR A 171 25.06 -5.68 -18.12
C TYR A 171 25.17 -4.81 -19.38
N LEU A 172 26.31 -4.13 -19.53
CA LEU A 172 26.78 -3.47 -20.74
C LEU A 172 28.10 -4.11 -21.15
N ASP A 173 28.16 -4.76 -22.32
CA ASP A 173 29.33 -5.49 -22.83
C ASP A 173 29.98 -6.40 -21.76
N ASP A 174 29.14 -7.18 -21.09
CA ASP A 174 29.50 -8.09 -19.99
C ASP A 174 29.92 -7.45 -18.67
N THR A 175 30.04 -6.11 -18.60
CA THR A 175 30.21 -5.41 -17.32
C THR A 175 28.87 -5.29 -16.59
N LEU A 176 28.79 -5.75 -15.34
CA LEU A 176 27.61 -5.54 -14.49
C LEU A 176 27.42 -4.04 -14.23
N VAL A 177 26.25 -3.52 -14.59
CA VAL A 177 25.84 -2.13 -14.37
C VAL A 177 24.94 -2.03 -13.16
N PHE A 178 24.04 -2.99 -12.98
CA PHE A 178 23.08 -3.02 -11.87
C PHE A 178 22.68 -4.46 -11.54
N SER A 179 22.59 -4.76 -10.25
CA SER A 179 21.99 -5.97 -9.69
C SER A 179 21.05 -5.59 -8.55
N PHE A 180 19.88 -6.22 -8.49
CA PHE A 180 18.93 -6.07 -7.38
C PHE A 180 18.39 -7.42 -6.92
N THR A 181 18.40 -7.63 -5.60
CA THR A 181 17.82 -8.81 -4.94
C THR A 181 16.88 -8.34 -3.82
N PRO A 182 15.54 -8.51 -3.94
CA PRO A 182 14.56 -8.09 -2.93
C PRO A 182 14.50 -9.02 -1.71
N ASP A 183 15.64 -9.46 -1.19
CA ASP A 183 15.75 -10.33 -0.01
C ASP A 183 15.95 -9.52 1.28
N ARG A 184 15.56 -10.07 2.43
CA ARG A 184 15.88 -9.52 3.76
C ARG A 184 15.53 -8.04 3.99
N ILE A 185 14.41 -7.59 3.43
CA ILE A 185 13.93 -6.21 3.58
C ILE A 185 13.52 -5.96 5.04
N ALA A 186 14.12 -4.95 5.67
CA ALA A 186 13.82 -4.62 7.06
C ALA A 186 12.38 -4.08 7.23
N PRO A 187 11.76 -4.23 8.43
CA PRO A 187 10.43 -3.68 8.71
C PRO A 187 10.34 -2.19 8.38
N GLY A 188 9.24 -1.79 7.73
CA GLY A 188 9.02 -0.40 7.32
C GLY A 188 9.74 0.01 6.04
N MET A 189 10.73 -0.75 5.55
CA MET A 189 11.47 -0.41 4.33
C MET A 189 10.74 -0.79 3.03
N GLY A 190 9.65 -1.56 3.10
CA GLY A 190 8.93 -2.05 1.92
C GLY A 190 8.45 -0.97 0.95
N ARG A 191 8.20 0.27 1.43
CA ARG A 191 7.77 1.39 0.58
C ARG A 191 8.85 1.87 -0.40
N TYR A 192 10.13 1.57 -0.14
CA TYR A 192 11.22 1.87 -1.06
C TYR A 192 11.11 1.14 -2.40
N ILE A 193 10.24 0.13 -2.52
CA ILE A 193 9.89 -0.46 -3.83
C ILE A 193 9.44 0.60 -4.85
N ASN A 194 8.83 1.70 -4.39
CA ASN A 194 8.42 2.79 -5.28
C ASN A 194 9.61 3.54 -5.90
N SER A 195 10.81 3.42 -5.33
CA SER A 195 12.05 3.94 -5.90
C SER A 195 12.76 2.96 -6.83
N ILE A 196 12.50 1.66 -6.68
CA ILE A 196 13.10 0.60 -7.50
C ILE A 196 12.33 0.41 -8.81
N VAL A 197 11.01 0.57 -8.77
CA VAL A 197 10.18 0.40 -9.96
C VAL A 197 10.10 1.69 -10.78
N GLU A 198 9.86 1.56 -12.08
CA GLU A 198 9.45 2.68 -12.92
C GLU A 198 8.04 3.12 -12.54
N TYR A 199 7.96 3.95 -11.49
CA TYR A 199 6.70 4.30 -10.83
C TYR A 199 5.64 4.91 -11.77
N PRO A 200 5.99 5.76 -12.76
CA PRO A 200 5.00 6.21 -13.74
C PRO A 200 4.28 5.07 -14.47
N ARG A 201 4.99 3.98 -14.80
CA ARG A 201 4.42 2.78 -15.43
C ARG A 201 3.61 1.96 -14.44
N LYS A 202 4.08 1.83 -13.19
CA LYS A 202 3.30 1.19 -12.12
C LYS A 202 1.98 1.93 -11.87
N TYR A 203 2.01 3.26 -11.85
CA TYR A 203 0.84 4.09 -11.57
C TYR A 203 -0.17 4.09 -12.73
N LYS A 204 0.30 4.26 -13.98
CA LYS A 204 -0.56 4.37 -15.17
C LYS A 204 -1.04 3.01 -15.69
N ASP A 205 -0.12 2.04 -15.78
CA ASP A 205 -0.32 0.79 -16.52
C ASP A 205 -0.45 -0.43 -15.60
N ASN A 206 -0.32 -0.24 -14.28
CA ASN A 206 -0.21 -1.33 -13.29
C ASN A 206 0.92 -2.33 -13.60
N LEU A 207 1.99 -1.84 -14.22
CA LEU A 207 3.15 -2.63 -14.63
C LEU A 207 4.37 -2.24 -13.80
N SER A 208 4.84 -3.16 -12.95
CA SER A 208 6.04 -2.94 -12.13
C SER A 208 7.29 -3.36 -12.89
N LEU A 209 7.98 -2.38 -13.50
CA LEU A 209 9.29 -2.61 -14.10
C LEU A 209 10.39 -2.25 -13.10
N VAL A 210 11.24 -3.20 -12.69
CA VAL A 210 12.44 -2.91 -11.91
C VAL A 210 13.40 -2.12 -12.80
N LYS A 211 13.78 -0.91 -12.40
CA LYS A 211 14.65 -0.01 -13.16
C LYS A 211 16.08 -0.11 -12.64
N SER A 212 17.07 -0.01 -13.54
CA SER A 212 18.48 -0.04 -13.17
C SER A 212 18.92 1.26 -12.49
N TRP A 213 18.31 2.40 -12.81
CA TRP A 213 18.68 3.67 -12.17
C TRP A 213 18.33 3.68 -10.68
N VAL A 214 19.37 3.85 -9.85
CA VAL A 214 19.27 3.96 -8.39
C VAL A 214 18.95 5.40 -8.03
N GLU A 215 17.70 5.63 -7.62
CA GLU A 215 17.31 6.94 -7.10
C GLU A 215 18.09 7.27 -5.82
N PRO A 216 18.58 8.52 -5.66
CA PRO A 216 19.50 8.87 -4.59
C PRO A 216 18.89 8.70 -3.19
N GLY A 217 17.57 8.90 -3.05
CA GLY A 217 16.80 8.69 -1.82
C GLY A 217 16.31 7.25 -1.61
N CYS A 218 16.74 6.27 -2.40
CA CYS A 218 16.46 4.86 -2.15
C CYS A 218 17.13 4.42 -0.83
N GLY A 219 16.36 3.84 0.10
CA GLY A 219 16.85 3.39 1.41
C GLY A 219 17.25 1.92 1.47
N ILE A 220 17.00 1.14 0.41
CA ILE A 220 17.36 -0.30 0.33
C ILE A 220 18.58 -0.53 -0.56
N LYS A 221 19.58 0.37 -0.48
CA LYS A 221 20.81 0.28 -1.28
C LYS A 221 21.66 -0.96 -0.95
N SER A 222 21.52 -1.53 0.25
CA SER A 222 22.16 -2.82 0.61
C SER A 222 21.73 -3.99 -0.27
N ASN A 223 20.58 -3.87 -0.93
CA ASN A 223 20.03 -4.86 -1.85
C ASN A 223 20.43 -4.61 -3.31
N ILE A 224 21.27 -3.60 -3.55
CA ILE A 224 21.66 -3.13 -4.87
C ILE A 224 23.18 -3.14 -4.99
N ASP A 225 23.69 -3.78 -6.04
CA ASP A 225 25.04 -3.53 -6.54
C ASP A 225 24.91 -2.70 -7.83
N SER A 226 25.65 -1.60 -7.96
CA SER A 226 25.52 -0.73 -9.12
C SER A 226 26.79 0.03 -9.46
N LYS A 227 27.01 0.24 -10.75
CA LYS A 227 28.01 1.14 -11.32
C LYS A 227 27.31 2.35 -11.90
N ASN A 228 27.84 3.56 -11.67
CA ASN A 228 27.22 4.83 -12.11
C ASN A 228 25.74 4.90 -11.71
N GLU A 229 25.40 4.50 -10.48
CA GLU A 229 24.02 4.49 -9.98
C GLU A 229 23.07 3.69 -10.91
N GLY A 230 23.60 2.65 -11.58
CA GLY A 230 22.89 1.79 -12.52
C GLY A 230 22.45 2.48 -13.82
N VAL A 231 23.07 3.61 -14.15
CA VAL A 231 22.97 4.30 -15.44
C VAL A 231 24.00 3.71 -16.40
N PHE A 232 23.53 3.35 -17.59
CA PHE A 232 24.36 2.92 -18.71
C PHE A 232 25.00 4.14 -19.37
N VAL A 233 26.32 4.10 -19.55
CA VAL A 233 27.10 5.20 -20.14
C VAL A 233 27.89 4.69 -21.33
N ILE A 234 27.57 5.16 -22.53
CA ILE A 234 28.26 4.84 -23.79
C ILE A 234 29.13 6.02 -24.21
N LYS A 235 30.42 5.76 -24.43
CA LYS A 235 31.43 6.81 -24.66
C LYS A 235 31.85 6.97 -26.12
N ASP A 236 31.53 6.00 -26.97
CA ASP A 236 31.83 5.99 -28.39
C ASP A 236 30.54 5.76 -29.21
N ASP A 237 30.67 5.59 -30.53
CA ASP A 237 29.54 5.40 -31.45
C ASP A 237 29.49 3.96 -31.99
N LEU A 238 30.14 3.00 -31.31
CA LEU A 238 30.14 1.59 -31.69
C LEU A 238 28.87 0.89 -31.20
N GLU A 239 28.67 -0.34 -31.68
CA GLU A 239 27.64 -1.23 -31.18
C GLU A 239 28.03 -1.79 -29.81
N HIS A 240 27.12 -1.68 -28.85
CA HIS A 240 27.24 -2.27 -27.53
C HIS A 240 26.09 -3.24 -27.26
N VAL A 241 26.31 -4.20 -26.37
CA VAL A 241 25.31 -5.19 -25.99
C VAL A 241 24.79 -4.92 -24.58
N VAL A 242 23.51 -4.59 -24.48
CA VAL A 242 22.78 -4.58 -23.22
C VAL A 242 22.18 -5.96 -22.98
N LYS A 243 22.53 -6.59 -21.85
CA LYS A 243 21.98 -7.88 -21.41
C LYS A 243 21.22 -7.69 -20.11
N VAL A 244 19.98 -8.16 -20.06
CA VAL A 244 19.20 -8.27 -18.80
C VAL A 244 19.01 -9.75 -18.51
N GLU A 245 19.33 -10.17 -17.29
CA GLU A 245 19.21 -11.54 -16.80
C GLU A 245 18.30 -11.55 -15.56
N LEU A 246 17.39 -12.50 -15.52
CA LEU A 246 16.48 -12.76 -14.40
C LEU A 246 16.81 -14.14 -13.83
N ILE A 247 16.84 -14.24 -12.51
CA ILE A 247 17.15 -15.47 -11.78
C ILE A 247 16.06 -15.66 -10.71
N ASP A 248 15.54 -16.86 -10.59
CA ASP A 248 14.60 -17.25 -9.52
C ASP A 248 15.33 -17.70 -8.24
N GLU A 249 14.58 -18.16 -7.25
CA GLU A 249 15.14 -18.62 -5.96
C GLU A 249 15.89 -19.96 -6.08
N HIS A 250 15.61 -20.76 -7.12
CA HIS A 250 16.20 -22.08 -7.36
C HIS A 250 17.40 -22.02 -8.33
N GLY A 251 17.71 -20.83 -8.85
CA GLY A 251 18.83 -20.58 -9.74
C GLY A 251 18.53 -20.78 -11.23
N ASN A 252 17.27 -21.01 -11.62
CA ASN A 252 16.88 -21.01 -13.03
C ASN A 252 17.01 -19.60 -13.59
N ARG A 253 17.45 -19.51 -14.86
CA ARG A 253 17.85 -18.25 -15.47
C ARG A 253 17.19 -18.04 -16.82
N SER A 254 16.84 -16.80 -17.10
CA SER A 254 16.54 -16.34 -18.45
C SER A 254 17.24 -15.01 -18.72
N TYR A 255 17.55 -14.73 -19.98
CA TYR A 255 18.12 -13.45 -20.35
C TYR A 255 17.60 -12.94 -21.70
N ARG A 256 17.70 -11.62 -21.90
CA ARG A 256 17.48 -10.96 -23.20
C ARG A 256 18.64 -10.03 -23.51
N LYS A 257 19.00 -9.94 -24.79
CA LYS A 257 20.08 -9.09 -25.30
C LYS A 257 19.53 -8.09 -26.31
N PHE A 258 20.07 -6.87 -26.28
CA PHE A 258 19.76 -5.80 -27.21
C PHE A 258 21.07 -5.17 -27.68
N ILE A 259 21.17 -4.94 -28.98
CA ILE A 259 22.27 -4.15 -29.55
C ILE A 259 21.86 -2.68 -29.49
N VAL A 260 22.71 -1.84 -28.91
CA VAL A 260 22.48 -0.41 -28.78
C VAL A 260 23.63 0.37 -29.41
N VAL A 261 23.32 1.52 -30.00
CA VAL A 261 24.31 2.46 -30.55
C VAL A 261 23.99 3.86 -30.06
N ARG A 262 25.03 4.63 -29.73
CA ARG A 262 24.88 6.02 -29.32
C ARG A 262 24.38 6.88 -30.47
N SER A 263 23.44 7.76 -30.16
CA SER A 263 22.87 8.73 -31.09
C SER A 263 22.52 10.02 -30.37
N ASN A 264 22.41 11.12 -31.13
CA ASN A 264 22.00 12.43 -30.62
C ASN A 264 20.50 12.50 -30.29
N VAL A 265 19.87 11.40 -29.85
CA VAL A 265 18.47 11.39 -29.38
C VAL A 265 18.42 12.19 -28.07
N GLN A 266 18.27 13.50 -28.18
CA GLN A 266 18.09 14.36 -27.03
C GLN A 266 16.65 14.23 -26.54
N PRO A 267 16.43 13.98 -25.23
CA PRO A 267 15.12 14.23 -24.64
C PRO A 267 14.78 15.71 -24.85
N GLY A 268 13.56 15.99 -25.33
CA GLY A 268 13.07 17.37 -25.45
C GLY A 268 13.20 18.06 -24.09
N LEU A 269 13.80 19.26 -24.06
CA LEU A 269 13.84 20.10 -22.87
C LEU A 269 12.41 20.56 -22.58
N THR A 270 11.87 20.19 -21.42
CA THR A 270 10.71 20.90 -20.86
C THR A 270 11.21 22.18 -20.22
N THR A 271 11.24 23.25 -20.99
CA THR A 271 11.45 24.61 -20.48
C THR A 271 10.14 25.15 -19.93
N ASP A 272 9.61 24.52 -18.89
CA ASP A 272 8.48 25.11 -18.17
C ASP A 272 9.02 26.09 -17.13
N SER A 273 8.93 27.38 -17.47
CA SER A 273 9.45 28.51 -16.68
C SER A 273 8.75 28.68 -15.34
N THR A 274 7.64 27.97 -15.10
CA THR A 274 6.86 28.03 -13.86
C THR A 274 7.24 26.96 -12.82
N SER A 275 8.02 25.95 -13.22
CA SER A 275 8.39 24.85 -12.32
C SER A 275 9.53 25.23 -11.37
N ILE A 276 9.42 24.80 -10.11
CA ILE A 276 10.48 24.98 -9.10
C ILE A 276 11.20 23.64 -8.85
N VAL A 277 12.52 23.68 -8.71
CA VAL A 277 13.26 22.48 -8.31
C VAL A 277 13.03 22.23 -6.83
N MET A 278 12.54 21.04 -6.51
CA MET A 278 12.43 20.54 -5.14
C MET A 278 13.47 19.45 -4.90
N PRO A 279 14.58 19.74 -4.18
CA PRO A 279 15.61 18.76 -3.88
C PRO A 279 15.09 17.65 -2.97
N TRP A 280 15.46 16.40 -3.25
CA TRP A 280 14.95 15.25 -2.46
C TRP A 280 15.43 15.20 -1.01
N TYR A 281 16.63 15.75 -0.76
CA TYR A 281 17.34 15.70 0.51
C TYR A 281 17.01 16.88 1.45
N LEU A 282 16.29 17.91 0.96
CA LEU A 282 15.89 19.07 1.75
C LEU A 282 14.38 19.06 2.01
N PRO A 283 13.93 19.71 3.10
CA PRO A 283 12.53 20.08 3.19
C PRO A 283 12.18 21.07 2.07
N ASN A 284 11.04 20.86 1.43
CA ASN A 284 10.54 21.71 0.34
C ASN A 284 9.25 22.39 0.74
N ARG A 285 9.06 23.62 0.26
CA ARG A 285 7.88 24.41 0.53
C ARG A 285 7.40 25.13 -0.72
N HIS A 286 6.11 25.06 -0.98
CA HIS A 286 5.42 25.92 -1.92
C HIS A 286 4.28 26.63 -1.18
N GLN A 287 4.29 27.96 -1.17
CA GLN A 287 3.23 28.77 -0.57
C GLN A 287 2.69 29.74 -1.60
N GLY A 288 1.45 29.50 -2.03
CA GLY A 288 0.65 30.46 -2.78
C GLY A 288 -0.39 31.13 -1.89
N GLU A 289 -1.23 31.96 -2.48
CA GLU A 289 -2.33 32.62 -1.77
C GLU A 289 -3.37 31.62 -1.23
N ASN A 290 -3.66 30.57 -2.01
CA ASN A 290 -4.77 29.65 -1.75
C ASN A 290 -4.33 28.22 -1.39
N ALA A 291 -3.03 27.95 -1.39
CA ALA A 291 -2.49 26.64 -1.06
C ALA A 291 -1.11 26.72 -0.40
N LYS A 292 -0.86 25.82 0.55
CA LYS A 292 0.46 25.58 1.15
C LYS A 292 0.79 24.11 1.01
N VAL A 293 2.00 23.84 0.54
CA VAL A 293 2.54 22.50 0.39
C VAL A 293 3.87 22.47 1.15
N PHE A 294 4.01 21.53 2.07
CA PHE A 294 5.25 21.33 2.81
C PHE A 294 5.64 19.86 2.79
N LEU A 295 6.76 19.57 2.14
CA LEU A 295 7.38 18.27 2.05
C LEU A 295 8.56 18.23 3.03
N PRO A 296 8.51 17.42 4.09
CA PRO A 296 9.71 17.11 4.87
C PRO A 296 10.84 16.53 4.01
N ALA A 297 12.08 16.58 4.52
CA ALA A 297 13.20 15.87 3.90
C ALA A 297 12.92 14.35 3.85
N GLY A 298 13.34 13.68 2.78
CA GLY A 298 13.13 12.24 2.59
C GLY A 298 11.75 11.84 2.08
N VAL A 299 10.87 12.81 1.76
CA VAL A 299 9.58 12.53 1.08
C VAL A 299 9.80 12.07 -0.37
N LEU A 300 10.79 12.63 -1.07
CA LEU A 300 11.09 12.34 -2.47
C LEU A 300 12.26 11.36 -2.58
N TYR A 301 12.25 10.50 -3.60
CA TYR A 301 13.37 9.60 -3.90
C TYR A 301 14.42 10.24 -4.83
N SER A 302 14.01 11.20 -5.65
CA SER A 302 14.89 12.03 -6.47
C SER A 302 14.33 13.45 -6.53
N SER A 303 15.19 14.43 -6.81
CA SER A 303 14.73 15.82 -6.98
C SER A 303 13.72 15.90 -8.11
N ILE A 304 12.77 16.82 -8.02
CA ILE A 304 11.73 17.00 -9.04
C ILE A 304 11.66 18.44 -9.51
N ARG A 305 11.15 18.64 -10.73
CA ARG A 305 10.57 19.92 -11.15
C ARG A 305 9.11 19.91 -10.70
N PHE A 306 8.84 20.57 -9.58
CA PHE A 306 7.52 20.67 -8.99
C PHE A 306 6.70 21.74 -9.71
N ASP A 307 5.47 21.38 -10.03
CA ASP A 307 4.42 22.23 -10.58
C ASP A 307 3.17 22.14 -9.70
N ALA A 308 2.45 23.25 -9.60
CA ALA A 308 1.16 23.28 -8.93
C ALA A 308 0.27 24.36 -9.54
N GLY A 309 -1.03 24.14 -9.52
CA GLY A 309 -1.99 25.07 -10.11
C GLY A 309 -3.43 24.60 -9.99
N TRP A 310 -4.35 25.51 -10.24
CA TRP A 310 -5.77 25.18 -10.30
C TRP A 310 -6.09 24.50 -11.62
N ILE A 311 -6.92 23.47 -11.54
CA ILE A 311 -7.58 22.83 -12.67
C ILE A 311 -9.08 22.78 -12.39
N GLU A 312 -9.88 22.88 -13.43
CA GLU A 312 -11.33 22.68 -13.35
C GLU A 312 -11.68 21.30 -13.90
N VAL A 313 -12.46 20.53 -13.15
CA VAL A 313 -13.00 19.24 -13.58
C VAL A 313 -14.47 19.21 -13.21
N ASP A 314 -15.33 19.06 -14.22
CA ASP A 314 -16.80 19.03 -14.07
C ASP A 314 -17.35 20.19 -13.21
N GLY A 315 -16.86 21.41 -13.47
CA GLY A 315 -17.26 22.63 -12.75
C GLY A 315 -16.76 22.72 -11.30
N THR A 316 -15.92 21.79 -10.86
CA THR A 316 -15.25 21.83 -9.54
C THR A 316 -13.78 22.20 -9.71
N ASN A 317 -13.33 23.20 -8.94
CA ASN A 317 -11.93 23.58 -8.88
C ASN A 317 -11.14 22.63 -7.98
N PHE A 318 -10.05 22.07 -8.51
CA PHE A 318 -9.06 21.31 -7.77
C PHE A 318 -7.70 21.98 -7.86
N TYR A 319 -6.99 22.04 -6.75
CA TYR A 319 -5.60 22.44 -6.71
C TYR A 319 -4.72 21.21 -6.96
N LYS A 320 -4.11 21.16 -8.14
CA LYS A 320 -3.13 20.14 -8.52
C LYS A 320 -1.81 20.42 -7.82
N VAL A 321 -1.35 19.45 -7.05
CA VAL A 321 -0.06 19.44 -6.36
C VAL A 321 0.79 18.37 -7.01
N HIS A 322 1.49 18.74 -8.07
CA HIS A 322 2.33 17.86 -8.90
C HIS A 322 1.59 16.63 -9.47
N GLU A 323 2.34 15.79 -10.21
CA GLU A 323 1.82 14.60 -10.89
C GLU A 323 1.70 13.38 -9.97
N GLU A 324 0.59 12.65 -10.07
CA GLU A 324 0.37 11.40 -9.31
C GLU A 324 1.35 10.27 -9.68
N SER A 325 1.97 10.37 -10.86
CA SER A 325 3.04 9.47 -11.31
C SER A 325 4.38 9.74 -10.64
N THR A 326 4.45 10.67 -9.69
CA THR A 326 5.62 10.87 -8.81
C THR A 326 5.30 10.28 -7.43
N PRO A 327 6.04 9.27 -6.96
CA PRO A 327 5.79 8.69 -5.65
C PRO A 327 6.33 9.58 -4.53
N VAL A 328 5.64 9.54 -3.39
CA VAL A 328 6.14 10.08 -2.12
C VAL A 328 6.36 8.94 -1.12
N HIS A 329 7.46 9.01 -0.37
CA HIS A 329 7.86 8.00 0.61
C HIS A 329 7.08 8.15 1.92
N THR A 330 6.91 9.38 2.42
CA THR A 330 6.14 9.68 3.62
C THR A 330 5.06 10.72 3.33
N PRO A 331 4.01 10.81 4.17
CA PRO A 331 2.98 11.83 3.98
C PRO A 331 3.55 13.25 4.12
N PHE A 332 3.09 14.17 3.28
CA PHE A 332 3.43 15.59 3.32
C PHE A 332 2.22 16.44 3.70
N LEU A 333 2.46 17.67 4.17
CA LEU A 333 1.39 18.58 4.57
C LEU A 333 0.85 19.33 3.34
N LEU A 334 -0.47 19.27 3.15
CA LEU A 334 -1.22 20.10 2.21
C LEU A 334 -2.25 20.90 2.99
N ALA A 335 -2.27 22.22 2.78
CA ALA A 335 -3.31 23.10 3.29
C ALA A 335 -3.95 23.86 2.14
N LEU A 336 -5.26 23.79 2.01
CA LEU A 336 -6.03 24.62 1.08
C LEU A 336 -6.77 25.69 1.86
N LYS A 337 -6.80 26.91 1.32
CA LYS A 337 -7.51 28.03 1.95
C LYS A 337 -9.01 27.77 1.86
N ALA A 338 -9.69 27.84 2.99
CA ALA A 338 -11.14 27.71 3.04
C ALA A 338 -11.81 28.99 2.52
N ASP A 339 -12.99 28.83 1.92
CA ASP A 339 -13.84 29.97 1.60
C ASP A 339 -14.34 30.62 2.90
N ASN A 340 -14.09 31.92 3.04
CA ASN A 340 -14.47 32.72 4.20
C ASN A 340 -16.00 32.92 4.31
N HIS A 341 -16.74 32.65 3.24
CA HIS A 341 -18.21 32.71 3.23
C HIS A 341 -18.88 31.48 3.84
N ILE A 342 -18.14 30.40 4.12
CA ILE A 342 -18.71 29.21 4.74
C ILE A 342 -19.01 29.47 6.23
N ASP A 343 -20.24 29.13 6.63
CA ASP A 343 -20.73 29.26 8.00
C ASP A 343 -19.76 28.61 8.99
N SER A 344 -19.49 29.32 10.10
CA SER A 344 -18.63 28.85 11.17
C SER A 344 -19.00 27.48 11.73
N THR A 345 -20.29 27.14 11.75
CA THR A 345 -20.82 25.85 12.22
C THR A 345 -20.46 24.69 11.31
N LEU A 346 -20.16 24.95 10.03
CA LEU A 346 -19.79 23.94 9.03
C LEU A 346 -18.27 23.74 8.89
N ARG A 347 -17.45 24.58 9.52
CA ARG A 347 -15.99 24.51 9.41
C ARG A 347 -15.42 23.18 9.92
N ALA A 348 -15.97 22.63 11.00
CA ALA A 348 -15.57 21.33 11.52
C ALA A 348 -15.92 20.16 10.57
N LYS A 349 -16.83 20.39 9.61
CA LYS A 349 -17.26 19.42 8.60
C LYS A 349 -16.39 19.44 7.34
N MET A 350 -15.45 20.39 7.25
CA MET A 350 -14.55 20.49 6.10
C MET A 350 -13.49 19.40 6.12
N LEU A 351 -13.16 18.91 4.93
CA LEU A 351 -12.03 18.01 4.69
C LEU A 351 -11.48 18.22 3.28
N LEU A 352 -10.25 17.76 3.07
CA LEU A 352 -9.71 17.63 1.72
C LEU A 352 -10.26 16.37 1.07
N VAL A 353 -10.57 16.49 -0.22
CA VAL A 353 -10.87 15.38 -1.11
C VAL A 353 -9.90 15.39 -2.27
N ARG A 354 -9.47 14.21 -2.70
CA ARG A 354 -8.63 14.01 -3.88
C ARG A 354 -9.49 13.56 -5.06
N LEU A 355 -9.19 14.06 -6.25
CA LEU A 355 -9.79 13.58 -7.49
C LEU A 355 -9.28 12.16 -7.80
N GLY A 356 -10.19 11.20 -7.89
CA GLY A 356 -9.90 9.83 -8.28
C GLY A 356 -9.87 9.66 -9.81
N LYS A 357 -9.28 8.53 -10.27
CA LYS A 357 -9.17 8.21 -11.71
C LYS A 357 -10.52 8.14 -12.44
N ASN A 358 -11.60 7.84 -11.73
CA ASN A 358 -12.95 7.72 -12.28
C ASN A 358 -13.78 8.99 -12.06
N GLY A 359 -13.15 10.11 -11.71
CA GLY A 359 -13.82 11.37 -11.36
C GLY A 359 -14.43 11.41 -9.96
N ASN A 360 -14.38 10.30 -9.21
CA ASN A 360 -14.91 10.24 -7.85
C ASN A 360 -14.04 11.04 -6.86
N ARG A 361 -14.67 11.61 -5.84
CA ARG A 361 -13.97 12.29 -4.74
C ARG A 361 -13.55 11.26 -3.71
N ILE A 362 -12.25 11.18 -3.44
CA ILE A 362 -11.66 10.26 -2.45
C ILE A 362 -11.32 11.08 -1.20
N PRO A 363 -11.78 10.73 0.00
CA PRO A 363 -11.44 11.47 1.20
C PRO A 363 -9.92 11.47 1.42
N ALA A 364 -9.37 12.67 1.64
CA ALA A 364 -7.98 12.88 2.01
C ALA A 364 -7.84 13.44 3.43
N GLY A 365 -8.93 13.46 4.21
CA GLY A 365 -8.95 13.86 5.61
C GLY A 365 -8.65 15.36 5.82
N GLY A 366 -8.12 15.68 6.99
CA GLY A 366 -7.69 17.03 7.35
C GLY A 366 -8.64 17.77 8.28
N GLU A 367 -8.22 18.91 8.78
CA GLU A 367 -8.95 19.70 9.78
C GLU A 367 -8.94 21.18 9.41
N TYR A 368 -10.02 21.89 9.75
CA TYR A 368 -10.06 23.34 9.61
C TYR A 368 -9.26 24.00 10.74
N LEU A 369 -8.27 24.80 10.39
CA LEU A 369 -7.43 25.58 11.29
C LEU A 369 -7.19 26.97 10.71
N ASN A 370 -7.68 28.01 11.38
CA ASN A 370 -7.38 29.42 11.07
C ASN A 370 -7.55 29.81 9.58
N GLY A 371 -8.65 29.39 8.94
CA GLY A 371 -8.93 29.70 7.53
C GLY A 371 -8.33 28.72 6.52
N TRP A 372 -7.72 27.63 6.98
CA TRP A 372 -7.13 26.58 6.14
C TRP A 372 -7.73 25.23 6.48
N VAL A 373 -7.87 24.35 5.49
CA VAL A 373 -8.13 22.93 5.72
C VAL A 373 -6.82 22.19 5.47
N GLU A 374 -6.24 21.64 6.54
CA GLU A 374 -4.90 21.05 6.54
C GLU A 374 -4.96 19.54 6.66
N SER A 375 -4.27 18.80 5.79
CA SER A 375 -4.15 17.34 5.87
C SER A 375 -2.73 16.84 5.57
N ARG A 376 -2.40 15.67 6.13
CA ARG A 376 -1.22 14.89 5.75
C ARG A 376 -1.60 13.91 4.64
N VAL A 377 -1.21 14.23 3.41
CA VAL A 377 -1.55 13.44 2.23
C VAL A 377 -0.39 12.55 1.80
N SER A 378 -0.71 11.35 1.31
CA SER A 378 0.28 10.29 1.01
C SER A 378 0.59 10.13 -0.50
N SER A 379 0.11 11.05 -1.32
CA SER A 379 0.35 11.08 -2.77
C SER A 379 0.25 12.51 -3.28
N PHE A 380 0.96 12.81 -4.38
CA PHE A 380 0.62 13.96 -5.21
C PHE A 380 -0.74 13.77 -5.89
N GLY A 381 -1.24 14.81 -6.55
CA GLY A 381 -2.52 14.79 -7.26
C GLY A 381 -3.34 16.07 -7.09
N SER A 382 -4.62 15.98 -7.45
CA SER A 382 -5.53 17.14 -7.48
C SER A 382 -6.49 17.10 -6.29
N TYR A 383 -6.52 18.18 -5.51
CA TYR A 383 -7.25 18.25 -4.24
C TYR A 383 -8.22 19.42 -4.18
N SER A 384 -9.35 19.25 -3.49
CA SER A 384 -10.29 20.33 -3.21
C SER A 384 -10.84 20.21 -1.79
N ILE A 385 -11.50 21.25 -1.30
CA ILE A 385 -12.21 21.22 -0.02
C ILE A 385 -13.63 20.73 -0.28
N SER A 386 -14.10 19.80 0.55
CA SER A 386 -15.49 19.36 0.59
C SER A 386 -16.04 19.46 2.01
N LEU A 387 -17.35 19.24 2.15
CA LEU A 387 -18.07 19.27 3.42
C LEU A 387 -18.76 17.92 3.59
N ASP A 388 -18.53 17.27 4.71
CA ASP A 388 -19.27 16.07 5.09
C ASP A 388 -20.23 16.41 6.24
N THR A 389 -21.51 16.53 5.92
CA THR A 389 -22.57 16.84 6.87
C THR A 389 -23.56 15.69 7.06
N ILE A 390 -23.35 14.56 6.39
CA ILE A 390 -24.36 13.50 6.27
C ILE A 390 -23.97 12.36 7.21
N PRO A 391 -24.80 12.02 8.21
CA PRO A 391 -24.51 10.89 9.07
C PRO A 391 -24.43 9.56 8.32
N PRO A 392 -23.58 8.63 8.78
CA PRO A 392 -23.54 7.26 8.28
C PRO A 392 -24.92 6.58 8.29
N VAL A 393 -25.16 5.69 7.33
CA VAL A 393 -26.40 4.91 7.24
C VAL A 393 -26.18 3.50 7.78
N ILE A 394 -27.07 3.06 8.68
CA ILE A 394 -27.06 1.72 9.27
C ILE A 394 -28.24 0.92 8.71
N VAL A 395 -27.96 -0.19 8.03
CA VAL A 395 -28.98 -1.07 7.44
C VAL A 395 -28.92 -2.46 8.10
N PRO A 396 -29.87 -2.83 8.97
CA PRO A 396 -29.91 -4.14 9.60
C PRO A 396 -30.36 -5.23 8.62
N ALA A 397 -29.79 -6.44 8.75
CA ALA A 397 -30.21 -7.62 7.99
C ALA A 397 -31.45 -8.33 8.59
N PHE A 398 -32.27 -7.61 9.34
CA PHE A 398 -33.47 -8.09 10.02
C PHE A 398 -34.45 -6.93 10.25
N TYR A 399 -35.73 -7.24 10.47
CA TYR A 399 -36.77 -6.25 10.76
C TYR A 399 -37.12 -6.17 12.24
N GLU A 400 -37.76 -5.08 12.66
CA GLU A 400 -38.13 -4.84 14.06
C GLU A 400 -38.94 -6.01 14.65
N ARG A 401 -38.56 -6.46 15.86
CA ARG A 401 -39.15 -7.60 16.59
C ARG A 401 -39.08 -8.94 15.86
N GLN A 402 -38.20 -9.11 14.87
CA GLN A 402 -38.00 -10.40 14.23
C GLN A 402 -37.51 -11.45 15.24
N ASN A 403 -37.96 -12.70 15.09
CA ASN A 403 -37.40 -13.84 15.82
C ASN A 403 -36.09 -14.30 15.15
N LEU A 404 -35.00 -14.23 15.92
CA LEU A 404 -33.64 -14.53 15.49
C LEU A 404 -33.02 -15.72 16.25
N SER A 405 -33.83 -16.50 16.96
CA SER A 405 -33.41 -17.69 17.74
C SER A 405 -32.59 -18.72 16.97
N GLY A 406 -32.77 -18.80 15.64
CA GLY A 406 -32.00 -19.67 14.75
C GLY A 406 -30.76 -19.04 14.11
N ARG A 407 -30.40 -17.79 14.45
CA ARG A 407 -29.26 -17.08 13.86
C ARG A 407 -28.06 -17.08 14.79
N ASN A 408 -26.88 -17.29 14.21
CA ASN A 408 -25.59 -17.20 14.92
C ASN A 408 -25.00 -15.77 14.92
N TYR A 409 -25.46 -14.90 14.02
CA TYR A 409 -24.90 -13.55 13.85
C TYR A 409 -25.99 -12.52 13.57
N LEU A 410 -25.79 -11.32 14.10
CA LEU A 410 -26.40 -10.10 13.60
C LEU A 410 -25.43 -9.41 12.65
N ARG A 411 -25.97 -8.93 11.53
CA ARG A 411 -25.21 -8.23 10.49
C ARG A 411 -25.88 -6.92 10.15
N PHE A 412 -25.04 -5.93 9.92
CA PHE A 412 -25.46 -4.57 9.53
C PHE A 412 -24.56 -4.10 8.41
N ALA A 413 -25.16 -3.59 7.35
CA ALA A 413 -24.39 -2.80 6.39
C ALA A 413 -24.27 -1.37 6.93
N VAL A 414 -23.08 -0.81 6.84
CA VAL A 414 -22.77 0.55 7.31
C VAL A 414 -22.16 1.32 6.15
N TYR A 415 -22.84 2.38 5.74
CA TYR A 415 -22.42 3.21 4.63
C TYR A 415 -22.08 4.61 5.12
N ASP A 416 -21.04 5.16 4.54
CA ASP A 416 -20.63 6.55 4.67
C ASP A 416 -20.49 7.12 3.27
N ASP A 417 -20.83 8.40 3.08
CA ASP A 417 -20.81 9.01 1.75
C ASP A 417 -19.46 9.64 1.38
N LEU A 418 -18.62 9.96 2.38
CA LEU A 418 -17.44 10.77 2.14
C LEU A 418 -16.30 10.52 3.13
N SER A 419 -16.38 10.99 4.38
CA SER A 419 -15.21 11.03 5.27
C SER A 419 -14.78 9.67 5.82
N GLY A 420 -15.61 8.64 5.70
CA GLY A 420 -15.41 7.29 6.18
C GLY A 420 -15.79 7.11 7.66
N ILE A 421 -15.95 5.86 8.07
CA ILE A 421 -16.31 5.51 9.45
C ILE A 421 -15.10 5.69 10.37
N SER A 422 -15.27 6.46 11.45
CA SER A 422 -14.25 6.65 12.48
C SER A 422 -14.47 5.73 13.68
N ASP A 423 -15.72 5.42 14.00
CA ASP A 423 -16.08 4.76 15.25
C ASP A 423 -17.44 4.07 15.15
N TYR A 424 -17.60 2.99 15.92
CA TYR A 424 -18.86 2.25 16.02
C TYR A 424 -18.99 1.55 17.38
N GLN A 425 -20.21 1.41 17.85
CA GLN A 425 -20.53 0.67 19.06
C GLN A 425 -21.83 -0.10 18.86
N VAL A 426 -21.86 -1.35 19.33
CA VAL A 426 -23.08 -2.15 19.38
C VAL A 426 -23.33 -2.52 20.83
N ARG A 427 -24.56 -2.29 21.29
CA ARG A 427 -25.01 -2.67 22.62
C ARG A 427 -26.29 -3.48 22.53
N ILE A 428 -26.37 -4.54 23.34
CA ILE A 428 -27.58 -5.32 23.54
C ILE A 428 -27.95 -5.27 25.03
N ASP A 429 -29.19 -4.86 25.33
CA ASP A 429 -29.69 -4.59 26.68
C ASP A 429 -28.75 -3.67 27.49
N GLY A 430 -28.23 -2.65 26.82
CA GLY A 430 -27.29 -1.67 27.39
C GLY A 430 -25.84 -2.15 27.55
N LYS A 431 -25.54 -3.43 27.32
CA LYS A 431 -24.18 -4.00 27.44
C LYS A 431 -23.45 -3.96 26.10
N TRP A 432 -22.17 -3.62 26.11
CA TRP A 432 -21.33 -3.68 24.90
C TRP A 432 -21.22 -5.13 24.39
N VAL A 433 -21.30 -5.29 23.07
CA VAL A 433 -21.15 -6.61 22.43
C VAL A 433 -20.06 -6.58 21.38
N LEU A 434 -19.20 -7.60 21.42
CA LEU A 434 -18.09 -7.74 20.49
C LEU A 434 -18.61 -7.76 19.04
N THR A 435 -18.16 -6.78 18.27
CA THR A 435 -18.59 -6.56 16.90
C THR A 435 -17.37 -6.31 16.04
N SER A 436 -17.22 -7.08 14.97
CA SER A 436 -16.18 -6.85 13.97
C SER A 436 -16.70 -5.94 12.87
N TYR A 437 -15.89 -4.99 12.41
CA TYR A 437 -16.12 -4.25 11.18
C TYR A 437 -15.26 -4.81 10.05
N ASP A 438 -15.87 -5.18 8.94
CA ASP A 438 -15.18 -5.52 7.71
C ASP A 438 -15.38 -4.40 6.68
N PRO A 439 -14.36 -3.54 6.45
CA PRO A 439 -14.47 -2.42 5.53
C PRO A 439 -14.63 -2.88 4.07
N LYS A 440 -14.14 -4.09 3.71
CA LYS A 440 -14.24 -4.63 2.34
C LYS A 440 -15.70 -4.87 1.96
N PHE A 441 -16.50 -5.33 2.93
CA PHE A 441 -17.93 -5.58 2.76
C PHE A 441 -18.83 -4.50 3.37
N LYS A 442 -18.25 -3.41 3.89
CA LYS A 442 -18.97 -2.34 4.60
C LYS A 442 -19.90 -2.90 5.68
N ARG A 443 -19.43 -3.88 6.45
CA ARG A 443 -20.30 -4.73 7.29
C ARG A 443 -19.83 -4.79 8.73
N LEU A 444 -20.74 -4.48 9.65
CA LEU A 444 -20.62 -4.86 11.05
C LEU A 444 -21.21 -6.26 11.26
N GLN A 445 -20.55 -7.07 12.08
CA GLN A 445 -21.01 -8.39 12.46
C GLN A 445 -20.78 -8.64 13.94
N THR A 446 -21.82 -9.04 14.65
CA THR A 446 -21.73 -9.49 16.05
C THR A 446 -22.30 -10.90 16.17
N GLU A 447 -21.67 -11.71 17.01
CA GLU A 447 -22.06 -13.09 17.23
C GLU A 447 -23.12 -13.18 18.33
N LEU A 448 -24.18 -13.95 18.07
CA LEU A 448 -25.24 -14.19 19.03
C LEU A 448 -24.93 -15.45 19.82
N LYS A 449 -24.58 -15.26 21.08
CA LYS A 449 -24.24 -16.33 22.02
C LYS A 449 -24.98 -16.15 23.34
N GLN A 450 -25.17 -17.27 24.05
CA GLN A 450 -25.86 -17.32 25.35
C GLN A 450 -25.10 -16.59 26.47
N ASP A 451 -23.80 -16.31 26.30
CA ASP A 451 -23.02 -15.51 27.26
C ASP A 451 -23.45 -14.03 27.27
N VAL A 452 -24.20 -13.59 26.25
CA VAL A 452 -24.65 -12.19 26.11
C VAL A 452 -26.18 -12.09 26.06
N LEU A 453 -26.89 -13.15 25.66
CA LEU A 453 -28.33 -13.14 25.39
C LEU A 453 -29.08 -14.24 26.16
N ASP A 454 -30.34 -13.95 26.49
CA ASP A 454 -31.26 -14.86 27.17
C ASP A 454 -32.27 -15.43 26.16
N LYS A 455 -32.31 -16.75 26.01
CA LYS A 455 -33.27 -17.38 25.09
C LYS A 455 -34.72 -17.15 25.50
N GLY A 456 -35.59 -17.01 24.50
CA GLY A 456 -37.02 -16.77 24.63
C GLY A 456 -37.37 -15.34 25.05
N LYS A 457 -36.42 -14.40 25.07
CA LYS A 457 -36.64 -13.01 25.49
C LYS A 457 -36.46 -12.04 24.33
N THR A 458 -37.18 -10.93 24.43
CA THR A 458 -36.95 -9.77 23.57
C THR A 458 -35.77 -8.99 24.11
N HIS A 459 -34.83 -8.67 23.23
CA HIS A 459 -33.63 -7.91 23.50
C HIS A 459 -33.69 -6.55 22.81
N GLU A 460 -33.14 -5.52 23.46
CA GLU A 460 -32.99 -4.17 22.89
C GLU A 460 -31.60 -4.01 22.28
N LEU A 461 -31.54 -3.64 21.01
CA LEU A 461 -30.32 -3.37 20.26
C LEU A 461 -30.14 -1.87 20.06
N VAL A 462 -28.94 -1.37 20.36
CA VAL A 462 -28.50 -0.02 20.02
C VAL A 462 -27.22 -0.09 19.22
N ILE A 463 -27.21 0.52 18.03
CA ILE A 463 -26.05 0.61 17.16
C ILE A 463 -25.72 2.08 16.98
N PHE A 464 -24.51 2.46 17.35
CA PHE A 464 -23.95 3.78 17.15
C PHE A 464 -22.89 3.70 16.07
N VAL A 465 -22.91 4.64 15.12
CA VAL A 465 -21.87 4.80 14.11
C VAL A 465 -21.55 6.28 13.95
N LYS A 466 -20.26 6.61 13.85
CA LYS A 466 -19.73 7.96 13.68
C LYS A 466 -18.72 7.99 12.54
N ASP A 467 -18.77 9.04 11.73
CA ASP A 467 -17.80 9.27 10.65
C ASP A 467 -16.57 10.08 11.12
N ASN A 468 -15.63 10.36 10.22
CA ASN A 468 -14.42 11.14 10.52
C ASN A 468 -14.67 12.65 10.67
N LYS A 469 -15.91 13.13 10.49
CA LYS A 469 -16.34 14.53 10.70
C LYS A 469 -17.34 14.68 11.84
N GLY A 470 -17.53 13.62 12.62
CA GLY A 470 -18.40 13.59 13.79
C GLY A 470 -19.89 13.62 13.47
N ASN A 471 -20.33 13.31 12.25
CA ASN A 471 -21.74 13.00 12.01
C ASN A 471 -22.05 11.62 12.59
N VAL A 472 -23.20 11.51 13.26
CA VAL A 472 -23.55 10.34 14.05
C VAL A 472 -24.92 9.84 13.64
N ASN A 473 -25.05 8.52 13.53
CA ASN A 473 -26.33 7.85 13.46
C ASN A 473 -26.44 6.81 14.57
N THR A 474 -27.60 6.76 15.22
CA THR A 474 -27.93 5.75 16.23
C THR A 474 -29.19 5.02 15.83
N LEU A 475 -29.08 3.72 15.56
CA LEU A 475 -30.20 2.85 15.26
C LEU A 475 -30.61 2.09 16.52
N LYS A 476 -31.88 2.19 16.89
CA LYS A 476 -32.51 1.37 17.94
C LYS A 476 -33.46 0.35 17.33
N ARG A 477 -33.36 -0.91 17.74
CA ARG A 477 -34.24 -2.00 17.30
C ARG A 477 -34.48 -2.98 18.44
N SER A 478 -35.49 -3.81 18.32
CA SER A 478 -35.69 -4.98 19.18
C SER A 478 -35.76 -6.28 18.37
N PHE A 479 -35.39 -7.40 18.98
CA PHE A 479 -35.50 -8.73 18.38
C PHE A 479 -35.77 -9.78 19.48
N LEU A 480 -36.44 -10.88 19.10
CA LEU A 480 -36.59 -12.05 19.96
C LEU A 480 -35.45 -13.03 19.66
N TRP A 481 -34.80 -13.59 20.67
CA TRP A 481 -33.73 -14.58 20.49
C TRP A 481 -33.98 -15.87 21.28
#